data_AF-A0A090ZDJ4-F1
#
_entry.id   AF-A0A090ZDJ4-F1
#
_cell.length_a   1.000
_cell.length_b   1.000
_cell.length_c   1.000
_cell.angle_alpha   90.00
_cell.angle_beta   90.00
_cell.angle_gamma   90.00
#
_symmetry.space_group_name_H-M   'P 1'
#
loop_
_entity.id
_entity.type
_entity.pdbx_description
1 polymer ?
#
loop_
_entity_poly.entity_id
_entity_poly.type
_entity_poly.pdbx_seq_one_letter_code
_entity_poly.pdbx_strand_id
1 'polypeptide(L)'
;MSYVNKEQIERAKRLDLLTYLQMYEPAELVRCSRNVYTTRTHDSLKISNGKWYWWSRGIGGRSALDYLIKVRGMPFLDAVLQMEGVHPGNMLTVSQSCQQRTSTARLELPEPYENSHRVMAYLSKRGIHRSVIDYCLETGRLYESRRYHNAVFVGFDQEGTPRYAAIRGTTSTRYMGEVAGSDKRYSFSIPASENSTELHLFESAIDLLSYCTLKHLAGRDWRQAHKLSLAGIYRPRTNGEDSTPPSALTHYLQCFPQVNRLVLHLDNDEPGRLAAATIQRLLSPALLISDEPPKFGKDVNNELMEFRRRRGEPSR
;
A
#
# COMPACT_ATOMS: atom_id res chain seq x y z
N MET A 1 -5.81 -44.30 -17.95
CA MET A 1 -6.06 -43.02 -17.25
C MET A 1 -4.71 -42.55 -16.74
N SER A 2 -4.25 -41.38 -17.17
CA SER A 2 -2.91 -40.87 -16.81
C SER A 2 -2.91 -40.52 -15.31
N TYR A 3 -2.19 -41.31 -14.51
CA TYR A 3 -2.12 -41.14 -13.07
C TYR A 3 -0.86 -40.33 -12.75
N VAL A 4 -1.05 -39.15 -12.16
CA VAL A 4 0.06 -38.31 -11.70
C VAL A 4 0.47 -38.81 -10.31
N ASN A 5 1.72 -39.23 -10.18
CA ASN A 5 2.26 -39.68 -8.90
C ASN A 5 2.56 -38.48 -7.97
N LYS A 6 2.63 -38.73 -6.66
CA LYS A 6 2.83 -37.68 -5.64
C LYS A 6 4.13 -36.88 -5.85
N GLU A 7 5.17 -37.50 -6.36
CA GLU A 7 6.45 -36.82 -6.59
C GLU A 7 6.38 -35.82 -7.73
N GLN A 8 5.59 -36.13 -8.77
CA GLN A 8 5.35 -35.24 -9.92
C GLN A 8 4.63 -33.96 -9.46
N ILE A 9 3.64 -34.11 -8.57
CA ILE A 9 2.91 -33.00 -7.96
C ILE A 9 3.84 -32.12 -7.11
N GLU A 10 4.70 -32.73 -6.29
CA GLU A 10 5.61 -31.98 -5.43
C GLU A 10 6.71 -31.26 -6.23
N ARG A 11 7.17 -31.82 -7.36
CA ARG A 11 8.06 -31.11 -8.30
C ARG A 11 7.36 -29.92 -8.96
N ALA A 12 6.14 -30.10 -9.44
CA ALA A 12 5.35 -29.02 -10.06
C ALA A 12 5.07 -27.86 -9.07
N LYS A 13 4.89 -28.15 -7.78
CA LYS A 13 4.70 -27.11 -6.76
C LYS A 13 5.96 -26.30 -6.42
N ARG A 14 7.16 -26.82 -6.71
CA ARG A 14 8.43 -26.15 -6.38
C ARG A 14 8.77 -25.00 -7.33
N LEU A 15 8.29 -25.06 -8.57
CA LEU A 15 8.59 -24.03 -9.56
C LEU A 15 7.74 -22.78 -9.31
N ASP A 16 8.39 -21.65 -9.05
CA ASP A 16 7.71 -20.36 -8.90
C ASP A 16 7.31 -19.77 -10.26
N LEU A 17 6.30 -18.90 -10.23
CA LEU A 17 5.74 -18.33 -11.46
C LEU A 17 6.73 -17.46 -12.24
N LEU A 18 7.62 -16.74 -11.56
CA LEU A 18 8.58 -15.87 -12.25
C LEU A 18 9.55 -16.72 -13.08
N THR A 19 10.12 -17.76 -12.46
CA THR A 19 11.02 -18.69 -13.14
C THR A 19 10.33 -19.39 -14.32
N TYR A 20 9.08 -19.83 -14.13
CA TYR A 20 8.30 -20.44 -15.21
C TYR A 20 8.11 -19.49 -16.41
N LEU A 21 7.63 -18.27 -16.17
CA LEU A 21 7.40 -17.30 -17.26
C LEU A 21 8.72 -16.88 -17.93
N GLN A 22 9.82 -16.75 -17.19
CA GLN A 22 11.12 -16.43 -17.79
C GLN A 22 11.61 -17.53 -18.74
N MET A 23 11.34 -18.80 -18.42
CA MET A 23 11.80 -19.94 -19.21
C MET A 23 10.90 -20.24 -20.41
N TYR A 24 9.57 -20.16 -20.25
CA TYR A 24 8.62 -20.68 -21.25
C TYR A 24 7.81 -19.60 -21.95
N GLU A 25 7.51 -18.49 -21.27
CA GLU A 25 6.68 -17.41 -21.82
C GLU A 25 7.31 -16.04 -21.56
N PRO A 26 8.59 -15.80 -21.94
CA PRO A 26 9.28 -14.55 -21.60
C PRO A 26 8.61 -13.33 -22.22
N ALA A 27 7.89 -13.53 -23.34
CA ALA A 27 7.09 -12.49 -23.98
C ALA A 27 5.93 -12.02 -23.09
N GLU A 28 5.36 -12.87 -22.24
CA GLU A 28 4.30 -12.48 -21.32
C GLU A 28 4.83 -11.62 -20.17
N LEU A 29 6.12 -11.68 -19.85
CA LEU A 29 6.69 -11.02 -18.69
C LEU A 29 7.01 -9.54 -18.98
N VAL A 30 6.39 -8.63 -18.23
CA VAL A 30 6.68 -7.20 -18.28
C VAL A 30 7.23 -6.75 -16.93
N ARG A 31 8.43 -6.17 -16.92
CA ARG A 31 9.07 -5.70 -15.69
C ARG A 31 8.49 -4.36 -15.27
N CYS A 32 7.91 -4.30 -14.07
CA CYS A 32 7.37 -3.06 -13.50
C CYS A 32 8.37 -2.33 -12.59
N SER A 33 9.19 -3.07 -11.84
CA SER A 33 10.17 -2.48 -10.92
C SER A 33 11.40 -3.39 -10.71
N ARG A 34 12.24 -3.12 -9.70
CA ARG A 34 13.48 -3.87 -9.44
C ARG A 34 13.24 -5.38 -9.29
N ASN A 35 12.19 -5.77 -8.56
CA ASN A 35 11.83 -7.17 -8.27
C ASN A 35 10.32 -7.48 -8.45
N VAL A 36 9.58 -6.64 -9.18
CA VAL A 36 8.15 -6.84 -9.44
C VAL A 36 7.92 -6.93 -10.95
N TYR A 37 7.26 -8.02 -11.35
CA TYR A 37 6.88 -8.29 -12.72
C TYR A 37 5.35 -8.34 -12.83
N THR A 38 4.84 -8.10 -14.04
CA THR A 38 3.43 -8.23 -14.39
C THR A 38 3.33 -9.02 -15.69
N THR A 39 2.14 -9.50 -16.04
CA THR A 39 1.95 -10.13 -17.34
C THR A 39 1.40 -9.13 -18.34
N ARG A 40 1.76 -9.29 -19.63
CA ARG A 40 1.23 -8.45 -20.71
C ARG A 40 -0.29 -8.61 -20.85
N THR A 41 -0.77 -9.83 -20.66
CA THR A 41 -2.21 -10.15 -20.75
C THR A 41 -3.00 -9.68 -19.52
N HIS A 42 -2.37 -9.61 -18.33
CA HIS A 42 -3.03 -9.20 -17.09
C HIS A 42 -2.17 -8.18 -16.33
N ASP A 43 -2.39 -6.91 -16.62
CA ASP A 43 -1.71 -5.76 -16.02
C ASP A 43 -1.89 -5.64 -14.49
N SER A 44 -3.00 -6.18 -13.97
CA SER A 44 -3.33 -6.27 -12.56
C SER A 44 -2.79 -7.53 -11.88
N LEU A 45 -2.09 -8.42 -12.60
CA LEU A 45 -1.38 -9.55 -12.02
C LEU A 45 0.05 -9.12 -11.69
N LYS A 46 0.43 -9.20 -10.42
CA LYS A 46 1.78 -8.83 -9.95
C LYS A 46 2.50 -10.04 -9.39
N ILE A 47 3.76 -10.18 -9.78
CA ILE A 47 4.66 -11.27 -9.40
C ILE A 47 5.83 -10.66 -8.63
N SER A 48 6.05 -11.11 -7.40
CA SER A 48 7.13 -10.64 -6.54
C SER A 48 7.44 -11.65 -5.44
N ASN A 49 8.71 -11.76 -5.03
CA ASN A 49 9.14 -12.59 -3.90
C ASN A 49 8.63 -14.05 -3.96
N GLY A 50 8.65 -14.68 -5.14
CA GLY A 50 8.17 -16.06 -5.33
C GLY A 50 6.66 -16.24 -5.16
N LYS A 51 5.89 -15.15 -5.22
CA LYS A 51 4.42 -15.14 -5.11
C LYS A 51 3.82 -14.31 -6.22
N TRP A 52 2.56 -14.56 -6.50
CA TRP A 52 1.81 -13.74 -7.44
C TRP A 52 0.37 -13.51 -6.96
N TYR A 53 -0.17 -12.35 -7.34
CA TYR A 53 -1.53 -11.98 -6.99
C TYR A 53 -2.19 -11.23 -8.14
N TRP A 54 -3.42 -11.60 -8.46
CA TRP A 54 -4.24 -11.00 -9.50
C TRP A 54 -5.32 -10.12 -8.87
N TRP A 55 -5.04 -8.82 -8.81
CA TRP A 55 -5.82 -7.85 -8.03
C TRP A 55 -7.25 -7.67 -8.54
N SER A 56 -7.50 -7.71 -9.85
CA SER A 56 -8.86 -7.55 -10.40
C SER A 56 -9.75 -8.78 -10.17
N ARG A 57 -9.17 -9.94 -9.86
CA ARG A 57 -9.91 -11.20 -9.63
C ARG A 57 -9.82 -11.70 -8.18
N GLY A 58 -9.00 -11.07 -7.34
CA GLY A 58 -8.85 -11.44 -5.92
C GLY A 58 -8.18 -12.80 -5.69
N ILE A 59 -7.48 -13.34 -6.68
CA ILE A 59 -6.85 -14.68 -6.62
C ILE A 59 -5.33 -14.57 -6.59
N GLY A 60 -4.67 -15.47 -5.85
CA GLY A 60 -3.22 -15.51 -5.74
C GLY A 60 -2.68 -16.92 -5.63
N GLY A 61 -1.36 -17.03 -5.78
CA GLY A 61 -0.65 -18.29 -5.76
C GLY A 61 0.82 -18.14 -5.39
N ARG A 62 1.44 -19.28 -5.11
CA ARG A 62 2.88 -19.36 -4.79
C ARG A 62 3.67 -20.12 -5.85
N SER A 63 3.00 -20.97 -6.63
CA SER A 63 3.64 -21.76 -7.69
C SER A 63 3.19 -21.32 -9.08
N ALA A 64 3.95 -21.74 -10.09
CA ALA A 64 3.52 -21.69 -11.49
C ALA A 64 2.32 -22.62 -11.74
N LEU A 65 2.23 -23.74 -11.00
CA LEU A 65 1.07 -24.65 -11.05
C LEU A 65 -0.24 -23.94 -10.67
N ASP A 66 -0.22 -23.15 -9.59
CA ASP A 66 -1.37 -22.33 -9.17
C ASP A 66 -1.81 -21.39 -10.29
N TYR A 67 -0.86 -20.83 -11.04
CA TYR A 67 -1.13 -19.88 -12.12
C TYR A 67 -1.77 -20.56 -13.32
N LEU A 68 -1.26 -21.71 -13.75
CA LEU A 68 -1.84 -22.49 -14.85
C LEU A 68 -3.30 -22.88 -14.55
N ILE A 69 -3.59 -23.26 -13.31
CA ILE A 69 -4.94 -23.64 -12.92
C ILE A 69 -5.85 -22.41 -12.79
N LYS A 70 -5.44 -21.42 -11.99
CA LYS A 70 -6.33 -20.32 -11.57
C LYS A 70 -6.41 -19.18 -12.57
N VAL A 71 -5.38 -18.98 -13.38
CA VAL A 71 -5.29 -17.86 -14.35
C VAL A 71 -5.51 -18.36 -15.77
N ARG A 72 -4.87 -19.46 -16.16
CA ARG A 72 -5.05 -20.07 -17.50
C ARG A 72 -6.25 -21.01 -17.58
N GLY A 73 -6.93 -21.30 -16.46
CA GLY A 73 -8.11 -22.15 -16.42
C GLY A 73 -7.83 -23.61 -16.77
N MET A 74 -6.58 -24.05 -16.63
CA MET A 74 -6.15 -25.38 -17.04
C MET A 74 -6.59 -26.44 -16.03
N PRO A 75 -7.10 -27.60 -16.49
CA PRO A 75 -7.37 -28.73 -15.61
C PRO A 75 -6.09 -29.16 -14.87
N PHE A 76 -6.23 -29.54 -13.60
CA PHE A 76 -5.08 -29.89 -12.75
C PHE A 76 -4.14 -30.93 -13.38
N LEU A 77 -4.71 -31.96 -14.02
CA LEU A 77 -3.95 -33.02 -14.68
C LEU A 77 -3.08 -32.47 -15.82
N ASP A 78 -3.65 -31.62 -16.66
CA ASP A 78 -2.97 -31.01 -17.81
C ASP A 78 -1.90 -30.02 -17.34
N ALA A 79 -2.18 -29.27 -16.27
CA ALA A 79 -1.23 -28.33 -15.69
C ALA A 79 -0.01 -29.04 -15.10
N VAL A 80 -0.18 -30.21 -14.47
CA VAL A 80 0.96 -30.99 -13.99
C VAL A 80 1.74 -31.59 -15.16
N LEU A 81 1.07 -32.17 -16.16
CA LEU A 81 1.74 -32.73 -17.35
C LEU A 81 2.55 -31.69 -18.13
N GLN A 82 2.02 -30.46 -18.26
CA GLN A 82 2.75 -29.35 -18.88
C GLN A 82 3.98 -28.92 -18.08
N MET A 83 3.94 -29.04 -16.75
CA MET A 83 5.12 -28.80 -15.90
C MET A 83 6.11 -29.97 -15.91
N GLU A 84 5.72 -31.16 -16.37
CA GLU A 84 6.57 -32.35 -16.47
C GLU A 84 7.27 -32.52 -17.82
N GLY A 85 6.73 -32.02 -18.91
CA GLY A 85 7.40 -31.99 -20.24
C GLY A 85 8.65 -31.11 -20.30
N VAL A 86 9.11 -30.65 -19.14
CA VAL A 86 10.15 -29.66 -18.90
C VAL A 86 11.30 -30.37 -18.16
N HIS A 87 12.25 -30.93 -18.89
CA HIS A 87 13.47 -31.49 -18.31
C HIS A 87 14.54 -30.40 -18.11
N PRO A 88 15.02 -30.14 -16.88
CA PRO A 88 16.16 -29.27 -16.64
C PRO A 88 17.45 -30.09 -16.62
N GLY A 89 18.13 -30.18 -17.76
CA GLY A 89 19.48 -30.77 -17.88
C GLY A 89 20.61 -29.94 -17.29
N ASN A 90 20.35 -28.71 -16.79
CA ASN A 90 21.36 -27.86 -16.16
C ASN A 90 20.82 -27.29 -14.84
N MET A 91 20.83 -28.12 -13.79
CA MET A 91 20.64 -27.65 -12.42
C MET A 91 21.89 -26.91 -11.96
N LEU A 92 21.85 -25.58 -12.02
CA LEU A 92 22.62 -24.78 -11.07
C LEU A 92 21.77 -24.64 -9.81
N THR A 93 22.17 -25.39 -8.78
CA THR A 93 21.60 -25.36 -7.44
C THR A 93 21.74 -23.97 -6.84
N VAL A 94 20.77 -23.09 -7.05
CA VAL A 94 20.58 -21.94 -6.16
C VAL A 94 19.77 -22.45 -4.98
N SER A 95 20.48 -22.87 -3.95
CA SER A 95 19.93 -23.08 -2.62
C SER A 95 19.26 -21.80 -2.15
N GLN A 96 17.97 -21.63 -2.41
CA GLN A 96 17.17 -20.62 -1.75
C GLN A 96 16.88 -21.12 -0.34
N SER A 97 17.78 -20.77 0.57
CA SER A 97 17.48 -20.73 2.00
C SER A 97 16.20 -19.92 2.18
N CYS A 98 15.12 -20.61 2.50
CA CYS A 98 13.89 -20.06 3.05
C CYS A 98 14.17 -19.52 4.46
N GLN A 99 14.97 -18.46 4.54
CA GLN A 99 15.01 -17.61 5.71
C GLN A 99 13.88 -16.61 5.55
N GLN A 100 12.94 -16.63 6.49
CA GLN A 100 12.16 -15.46 6.84
C GLN A 100 13.15 -14.33 7.11
N ARG A 101 13.47 -13.54 6.09
CA ARG A 101 14.22 -12.31 6.28
C ARG A 101 13.27 -11.36 6.99
N THR A 102 13.46 -11.21 8.29
CA THR A 102 13.30 -9.90 8.91
C THR A 102 14.10 -8.94 8.03
N SER A 103 13.40 -8.14 7.23
CA SER A 103 14.06 -7.32 6.22
C SER A 103 14.81 -6.19 6.92
N THR A 104 16.09 -6.42 7.19
CA THR A 104 17.11 -5.38 7.40
C THR A 104 17.48 -4.67 6.09
N ALA A 105 16.59 -4.72 5.08
CA ALA A 105 16.78 -3.99 3.83
C ALA A 105 16.74 -2.50 4.17
N ARG A 106 17.87 -1.82 4.00
CA ARG A 106 17.95 -0.37 4.17
C ARG A 106 16.92 0.29 3.25
N LEU A 107 16.15 1.23 3.79
CA LEU A 107 15.20 2.02 3.00
C LEU A 107 15.95 2.79 1.91
N GLU A 108 15.65 2.49 0.65
CA GLU A 108 16.28 3.17 -0.50
C GLU A 108 15.33 4.25 -1.06
N LEU A 109 15.33 5.43 -0.45
CA LEU A 109 14.50 6.55 -0.93
C LEU A 109 14.87 6.94 -2.38
N PRO A 110 13.87 7.20 -3.25
CA PRO A 110 14.10 7.82 -4.54
C PRO A 110 14.89 9.12 -4.40
N GLU A 111 15.79 9.38 -5.35
CA GLU A 111 16.50 10.64 -5.40
C GLU A 111 15.51 11.81 -5.53
N PRO A 112 15.62 12.87 -4.70
CA PRO A 112 14.78 14.05 -4.81
C PRO A 112 15.11 14.85 -6.08
N TYR A 113 14.09 15.44 -6.69
CA TYR A 113 14.23 16.43 -7.74
C TYR A 113 14.59 17.80 -7.14
N GLU A 114 15.13 18.69 -7.97
CA GLU A 114 15.62 20.02 -7.54
C GLU A 114 14.49 20.95 -7.06
N ASN A 115 13.27 20.73 -7.54
CA ASN A 115 12.07 21.46 -7.11
C ASN A 115 10.87 20.51 -6.99
N SER A 116 9.75 21.02 -6.48
CA SER A 116 8.52 20.23 -6.25
C SER A 116 7.33 20.74 -7.07
N HIS A 117 7.57 21.41 -8.20
CA HIS A 117 6.50 22.07 -8.96
C HIS A 117 5.40 21.11 -9.42
N ARG A 118 5.77 19.91 -9.87
CA ARG A 118 4.80 18.94 -10.40
C ARG A 118 3.98 18.30 -9.28
N VAL A 119 4.63 18.00 -8.16
CA VAL A 119 3.96 17.51 -6.94
C VAL A 119 3.01 18.56 -6.39
N MET A 120 3.44 19.83 -6.32
CA MET A 120 2.58 20.93 -5.87
C MET A 120 1.36 21.08 -6.78
N ALA A 121 1.55 21.15 -8.10
CA ALA A 121 0.44 21.24 -9.05
C ALA A 121 -0.52 20.04 -8.93
N TYR A 122 0.02 18.83 -8.78
CA TYR A 122 -0.78 17.62 -8.60
C TYR A 122 -1.65 17.67 -7.33
N LEU A 123 -1.06 18.03 -6.18
CA LEU A 123 -1.79 18.08 -4.91
C LEU A 123 -2.77 19.26 -4.86
N SER A 124 -2.44 20.40 -5.47
CA SER A 124 -3.36 21.52 -5.63
C SER A 124 -4.56 21.14 -6.50
N LYS A 125 -4.37 20.39 -7.59
CA LYS A 125 -5.47 19.83 -8.40
C LYS A 125 -6.33 18.85 -7.60
N ARG A 126 -5.77 18.19 -6.59
CA ARG A 126 -6.49 17.36 -5.60
C ARG A 126 -7.12 18.19 -4.48
N GLY A 127 -7.14 19.53 -4.60
CA GLY A 127 -7.76 20.45 -3.66
C GLY A 127 -6.96 20.69 -2.38
N ILE A 128 -5.78 20.10 -2.22
CA ILE A 128 -4.98 20.24 -0.99
C ILE A 128 -4.45 21.67 -0.91
N HIS A 129 -4.64 22.29 0.25
CA HIS A 129 -4.27 23.69 0.45
C HIS A 129 -2.75 23.87 0.46
N ARG A 130 -2.30 25.02 -0.07
CA ARG A 130 -0.89 25.34 -0.24
C ARG A 130 -0.07 25.23 1.06
N SER A 131 -0.59 25.78 2.15
CA SER A 131 0.06 25.70 3.47
C SER A 131 0.27 24.28 4.00
N VAL A 132 -0.63 23.34 3.65
CA VAL A 132 -0.49 21.92 4.03
C VAL A 132 0.59 21.25 3.19
N ILE A 133 0.67 21.59 1.90
CA ILE A 133 1.72 21.10 1.00
C ILE A 133 3.09 21.63 1.43
N ASP A 134 3.21 22.94 1.63
CA ASP A 134 4.47 23.60 2.01
C ASP A 134 5.02 23.03 3.32
N TYR A 135 4.17 22.86 4.34
CA TYR A 135 4.59 22.19 5.58
C TYR A 135 5.18 20.79 5.34
N CYS A 136 4.57 19.99 4.46
CA CYS A 136 5.07 18.64 4.20
C CYS A 136 6.40 18.67 3.41
N LEU A 137 6.58 19.65 2.52
CA LEU A 137 7.83 19.86 1.80
C LEU A 137 8.95 20.31 2.75
N GLU A 138 8.68 21.34 3.56
CA GLU A 138 9.63 21.91 4.52
C GLU A 138 10.10 20.90 5.57
N THR A 139 9.21 20.00 5.98
CA THR A 139 9.53 18.96 6.96
C THR A 139 10.05 17.65 6.35
N GLY A 140 10.28 17.61 5.03
CA GLY A 140 10.77 16.41 4.33
C GLY A 140 9.78 15.25 4.26
N ARG A 141 8.54 15.45 4.72
CA ARG A 141 7.43 14.48 4.65
C ARG A 141 6.92 14.28 3.23
N LEU A 142 7.17 15.23 2.36
CA LEU A 142 6.81 15.19 0.95
C LEU A 142 7.99 15.68 0.12
N TYR A 143 8.26 15.01 -1.00
CA TYR A 143 9.13 15.56 -2.05
C TYR A 143 8.77 15.00 -3.42
N GLU A 144 9.32 15.60 -4.46
CA GLU A 144 9.22 15.15 -5.84
C GLU A 144 10.40 14.25 -6.22
N SER A 145 10.15 13.03 -6.71
CA SER A 145 11.23 12.12 -7.12
C SER A 145 11.82 12.49 -8.48
N ARG A 146 13.15 12.43 -8.62
CA ARG A 146 13.90 12.89 -9.81
C ARG A 146 13.52 12.18 -11.10
N ARG A 147 13.40 10.84 -11.06
CA ARG A 147 13.26 10.04 -12.30
C ARG A 147 11.87 10.10 -12.91
N TYR A 148 10.83 10.17 -12.09
CA TYR A 148 9.44 10.01 -12.53
C TYR A 148 8.53 11.14 -12.06
N HIS A 149 9.06 12.13 -11.33
CA HIS A 149 8.31 13.24 -10.76
C HIS A 149 7.09 12.80 -9.94
N ASN A 150 7.19 11.64 -9.28
CA ASN A 150 6.17 11.14 -8.37
C ASN A 150 6.22 11.92 -7.06
N ALA A 151 5.07 12.08 -6.40
CA ALA A 151 4.99 12.51 -5.02
C ALA A 151 5.44 11.36 -4.11
N VAL A 152 6.47 11.61 -3.29
CA VAL A 152 6.96 10.65 -2.30
C VAL A 152 6.58 11.15 -0.91
N PHE A 153 5.72 10.39 -0.24
CA PHE A 153 5.25 10.65 1.13
C PHE A 153 6.10 9.84 2.12
N VAL A 154 6.90 10.52 2.92
CA VAL A 154 7.89 9.91 3.83
C VAL A 154 7.32 9.81 5.24
N GLY A 155 7.53 8.66 5.86
CA GLY A 155 7.25 8.43 7.27
C GLY A 155 8.54 8.26 8.07
N PHE A 156 8.53 8.79 9.29
CA PHE A 156 9.71 8.96 10.14
C PHE A 156 9.53 8.23 11.46
N ASP A 157 10.64 7.82 12.07
CA ASP A 157 10.67 7.46 13.49
C ASP A 157 10.74 8.70 14.41
N GLN A 158 10.77 8.47 15.72
CA GLN A 158 10.82 9.55 16.73
C GLN A 158 12.13 10.35 16.69
N GLU A 159 13.18 9.79 16.09
CA GLU A 159 14.49 10.46 15.92
C GLU A 159 14.53 11.30 14.62
N GLY A 160 13.46 11.29 13.83
CA GLY A 160 13.41 11.99 12.55
C GLY A 160 14.13 11.25 11.41
N THR A 161 14.39 9.95 11.57
CA THR A 161 14.98 9.11 10.51
C THR A 161 13.87 8.56 9.59
N PRO A 162 14.00 8.68 8.25
CA PRO A 162 13.08 8.05 7.32
C PRO A 162 13.05 6.52 7.48
N ARG A 163 11.86 5.95 7.68
CA ARG A 163 11.64 4.49 7.79
C ARG A 163 10.63 3.95 6.79
N TYR A 164 9.87 4.83 6.15
CA TYR A 164 8.81 4.46 5.23
C TYR A 164 8.71 5.49 4.10
N ALA A 165 8.34 5.04 2.89
CA ALA A 165 7.89 5.97 1.87
C ALA A 165 6.82 5.38 0.94
N ALA A 166 5.71 6.10 0.78
CA ALA A 166 4.69 5.85 -0.24
C ALA A 166 4.96 6.69 -1.49
N ILE A 167 4.80 6.08 -2.66
CA ILE A 167 4.94 6.74 -3.95
C ILE A 167 3.58 6.91 -4.61
N ARG A 168 3.30 8.12 -5.10
CA ARG A 168 2.12 8.43 -5.88
C ARG A 168 2.48 9.11 -7.20
N GLY A 169 1.99 8.54 -8.30
CA GLY A 169 2.11 9.13 -9.63
C GLY A 169 1.41 10.49 -9.71
N THR A 170 2.08 11.46 -10.32
CA THR A 170 1.56 12.82 -10.57
C THR A 170 1.02 13.00 -11.99
N THR A 171 1.15 11.97 -12.83
CA THR A 171 0.70 11.94 -14.23
C THR A 171 -0.72 11.40 -14.38
N SER A 172 -1.25 11.41 -15.60
CA SER A 172 -2.54 10.80 -15.94
C SER A 172 -2.59 9.29 -15.64
N THR A 173 -1.46 8.59 -15.74
CA THR A 173 -1.37 7.17 -15.37
C THR A 173 -1.35 7.01 -13.85
N ARG A 174 -2.31 6.24 -13.31
CA ARG A 174 -2.38 5.92 -11.88
C ARG A 174 -1.23 5.01 -11.49
N TYR A 175 -0.25 5.55 -10.77
CA TYR A 175 0.81 4.78 -10.12
C TYR A 175 0.73 4.93 -8.60
N MET A 176 0.77 3.81 -7.89
CA MET A 176 0.85 3.73 -6.42
C MET A 176 1.79 2.62 -6.03
N GLY A 177 2.65 2.88 -5.05
CA GLY A 177 3.51 1.86 -4.49
C GLY A 177 4.18 2.32 -3.20
N GLU A 178 5.03 1.46 -2.68
CA GLU A 178 5.88 1.73 -1.53
C GLU A 178 7.34 1.57 -1.94
N VAL A 179 8.23 2.33 -1.32
CA VAL A 179 9.66 2.23 -1.53
C VAL A 179 10.19 0.92 -0.93
N ALA A 180 11.15 0.28 -1.59
CA ALA A 180 11.80 -0.92 -1.08
C ALA A 180 12.46 -0.66 0.28
N GLY A 181 12.24 -1.58 1.23
CA GLY A 181 12.72 -1.41 2.62
C GLY A 181 11.81 -0.53 3.49
N SER A 182 10.63 -0.14 3.01
CA SER A 182 9.64 0.57 3.83
C SER A 182 9.13 -0.28 4.99
N ASP A 183 9.15 0.29 6.19
CA ASP A 183 8.57 -0.28 7.39
C ASP A 183 7.24 0.42 7.70
N LYS A 184 6.13 -0.31 7.51
CA LYS A 184 4.77 0.21 7.70
C LYS A 184 4.47 0.69 9.12
N ARG A 185 5.25 0.30 10.13
CA ARG A 185 5.10 0.83 11.50
C ARG A 185 5.30 2.35 11.57
N TYR A 186 6.08 2.88 10.64
CA TYR A 186 6.42 4.29 10.53
C TYR A 186 5.74 4.92 9.33
N SER A 187 4.53 4.48 8.96
CA SER A 187 3.80 5.05 7.84
C SER A 187 3.61 6.56 7.96
N PHE A 188 3.23 7.19 6.85
CA PHE A 188 3.09 8.64 6.76
C PHE A 188 2.19 9.19 7.88
N SER A 189 2.72 10.16 8.63
CA SER A 189 2.03 10.77 9.76
C SER A 189 2.42 12.23 9.96
N ILE A 190 1.50 12.97 10.57
CA ILE A 190 1.72 14.33 11.05
C ILE A 190 1.39 14.32 12.55
N PRO A 191 2.40 14.24 13.43
CA PRO A 191 2.20 14.39 14.86
C PRO A 191 1.55 15.72 15.21
N ALA A 192 0.86 15.75 16.36
CA ALA A 192 0.35 17.01 16.89
C ALA A 192 1.53 17.97 17.19
N SER A 193 1.30 19.27 16.99
CA SER A 193 2.30 20.30 17.33
C SER A 193 2.45 20.52 18.84
N GLU A 194 1.44 20.12 19.60
CA GLU A 194 1.38 20.21 21.06
C GLU A 194 0.97 18.86 21.64
N ASN A 195 0.99 18.74 22.97
CA ASN A 195 0.51 17.53 23.63
C ASN A 195 -0.98 17.33 23.33
N SER A 196 -1.31 16.26 22.62
CA SER A 196 -2.68 15.95 22.19
C SER A 196 -3.02 14.51 22.52
N THR A 197 -4.24 14.29 22.97
CA THR A 197 -4.76 12.95 23.30
C THR A 197 -5.58 12.35 22.15
N GLU A 198 -5.67 13.05 21.00
CA GLU A 198 -6.50 12.68 19.86
C GLU A 198 -5.66 12.28 18.64
N LEU A 199 -6.01 11.14 18.04
CA LEU A 199 -5.42 10.62 16.80
C LEU A 199 -6.49 10.44 15.72
N HIS A 200 -6.28 11.05 14.55
CA HIS A 200 -7.06 10.81 13.35
C HIS A 200 -6.39 9.78 12.44
N LEU A 201 -7.15 8.77 12.02
CA LEU A 201 -6.66 7.66 11.22
C LEU A 201 -7.24 7.68 9.80
N PHE A 202 -6.38 7.53 8.80
CA PHE A 202 -6.74 7.60 7.38
C PHE A 202 -6.19 6.40 6.61
N GLU A 203 -6.79 6.05 5.47
CA GLU A 203 -6.22 5.01 4.61
C GLU A 203 -4.94 5.47 3.90
N SER A 204 -4.92 6.71 3.41
CA SER A 204 -3.84 7.24 2.60
C SER A 204 -3.32 8.59 3.10
N ALA A 205 -2.08 8.93 2.68
CA ALA A 205 -1.50 10.24 2.93
C ALA A 205 -2.32 11.37 2.29
N ILE A 206 -2.92 11.14 1.12
CA ILE A 206 -3.74 12.15 0.44
C ILE A 206 -5.01 12.45 1.24
N ASP A 207 -5.65 11.44 1.83
CA ASP A 207 -6.85 11.64 2.66
C ASP A 207 -6.51 12.40 3.94
N LEU A 208 -5.36 12.08 4.55
CA LEU A 208 -4.81 12.83 5.68
C LEU A 208 -4.59 14.31 5.34
N LEU A 209 -3.95 14.61 4.21
CA LEU A 209 -3.75 16.01 3.77
C LEU A 209 -5.06 16.70 3.39
N SER A 210 -6.03 15.93 2.89
CA SER A 210 -7.36 16.44 2.54
C SER A 210 -8.12 16.86 3.79
N TYR A 211 -8.04 16.05 4.86
CA TYR A 211 -8.57 16.40 6.17
C TYR A 211 -7.93 17.65 6.75
N CYS A 212 -6.59 17.74 6.70
CA CYS A 212 -5.87 18.93 7.15
C CYS A 212 -6.33 20.19 6.40
N THR A 213 -6.58 20.05 5.10
CA THR A 213 -7.15 21.13 4.27
C THR A 213 -8.57 21.49 4.71
N LEU A 214 -9.46 20.53 4.94
CA LEU A 214 -10.83 20.80 5.42
C LEU A 214 -10.82 21.56 6.75
N LYS A 215 -9.94 21.19 7.68
CA LYS A 215 -9.76 21.90 8.96
C LYS A 215 -9.22 23.30 8.77
N HIS A 216 -8.23 23.48 7.90
CA HIS A 216 -7.70 24.79 7.55
C HIS A 216 -8.77 25.71 6.97
N LEU A 217 -9.57 25.22 6.02
CA LEU A 217 -10.67 25.97 5.38
C LEU A 217 -11.82 26.28 6.35
N ALA A 218 -11.91 25.56 7.46
CA ALA A 218 -12.84 25.82 8.56
C ALA A 218 -12.25 26.75 9.64
N GLY A 219 -11.07 27.34 9.41
CA GLY A 219 -10.40 28.24 10.35
C GLY A 219 -9.82 27.55 11.59
N ARG A 220 -9.62 26.22 11.54
CA ARG A 220 -9.06 25.44 12.66
C ARG A 220 -7.58 25.14 12.40
N ASP A 221 -6.78 25.13 13.47
CA ASP A 221 -5.40 24.63 13.36
C ASP A 221 -5.45 23.11 13.22
N TRP A 222 -5.20 22.65 12.00
CA TRP A 222 -5.19 21.24 11.70
C TRP A 222 -4.08 20.51 12.44
N ARG A 223 -3.03 21.16 12.98
CA ARG A 223 -1.89 20.54 13.69
C ARG A 223 -2.15 20.19 15.15
N GLN A 224 -3.31 20.53 15.72
CA GLN A 224 -3.63 20.28 17.14
C GLN A 224 -3.80 18.79 17.51
N ALA A 225 -4.11 17.92 16.56
CA ALA A 225 -4.29 16.49 16.79
C ALA A 225 -3.28 15.66 16.00
N HIS A 226 -3.02 14.42 16.42
CA HIS A 226 -2.18 13.51 15.65
C HIS A 226 -2.94 13.05 14.39
N LYS A 227 -2.22 12.81 13.29
CA LYS A 227 -2.77 12.12 12.12
C LYS A 227 -1.84 11.02 11.64
N LEU A 228 -2.42 9.90 11.25
CA LEU A 228 -1.72 8.72 10.77
C LEU A 228 -2.42 8.15 9.54
N SER A 229 -1.64 7.86 8.50
CA SER A 229 -2.09 7.04 7.37
C SER A 229 -1.74 5.57 7.62
N LEU A 230 -2.65 4.66 7.29
CA LEU A 230 -2.43 3.21 7.38
C LEU A 230 -1.59 2.62 6.24
N ALA A 231 -1.18 3.44 5.25
CA ALA A 231 -0.52 2.97 4.04
C ALA A 231 -1.37 1.93 3.26
N GLY A 232 -2.67 2.24 3.16
CA GLY A 232 -3.71 1.35 2.64
C GLY A 232 -4.16 0.32 3.67
N ILE A 233 -5.34 -0.25 3.43
CA ILE A 233 -5.91 -1.31 4.25
C ILE A 233 -5.78 -2.66 3.56
N TYR A 234 -5.45 -3.70 4.32
CA TYR A 234 -5.51 -5.08 3.84
C TYR A 234 -6.91 -5.63 4.10
N ARG A 235 -7.49 -6.32 3.12
CA ARG A 235 -8.73 -7.07 3.35
C ARG A 235 -8.48 -8.13 4.42
N PRO A 236 -9.31 -8.21 5.46
CA PRO A 236 -9.21 -9.27 6.44
C PRO A 236 -9.28 -10.62 5.75
N ARG A 237 -8.46 -11.58 6.17
CA ARG A 237 -8.60 -12.95 5.63
C ARG A 237 -9.98 -13.47 6.00
N THR A 238 -10.66 -14.12 5.05
CA THR A 238 -12.04 -14.66 5.16
C THR A 238 -12.26 -15.66 6.30
N ASN A 239 -11.23 -15.98 7.10
CA ASN A 239 -11.26 -16.99 8.15
C ASN A 239 -11.26 -16.42 9.58
N GLY A 240 -11.65 -15.15 9.77
CA GLY A 240 -12.14 -14.67 11.08
C GLY A 240 -11.11 -14.28 12.15
N GLU A 241 -9.81 -14.26 11.86
CA GLU A 241 -8.78 -13.95 12.86
C GLU A 241 -7.72 -12.93 12.37
N ASP A 242 -8.15 -11.74 11.96
CA ASP A 242 -7.26 -10.58 12.10
C ASP A 242 -7.47 -10.03 13.52
N SER A 243 -6.78 -10.68 14.47
CA SER A 243 -6.81 -10.36 15.90
C SER A 243 -5.89 -9.20 16.27
N THR A 244 -5.16 -8.64 15.29
CA THR A 244 -4.18 -7.57 15.53
C THR A 244 -4.54 -6.31 14.76
N PRO A 245 -4.53 -5.14 15.41
CA PRO A 245 -4.70 -3.87 14.71
C PRO A 245 -3.54 -3.62 13.73
N PRO A 246 -3.71 -2.71 12.74
CA PRO A 246 -2.65 -2.38 11.80
C PRO A 246 -1.34 -1.98 12.50
N SER A 247 -0.20 -2.48 12.02
CA SER A 247 1.11 -2.26 12.68
C SER A 247 1.49 -0.78 12.80
N ALA A 248 1.09 0.04 11.82
CA ALA A 248 1.19 1.51 11.88
C ALA A 248 0.49 2.08 13.13
N LEU A 249 -0.76 1.69 13.35
CA LEU A 249 -1.58 2.17 14.46
C LEU A 249 -1.04 1.68 15.80
N THR A 250 -0.70 0.40 15.90
CA THR A 250 -0.13 -0.18 17.13
C THR A 250 1.15 0.55 17.53
N HIS A 251 2.08 0.71 16.59
CA HIS A 251 3.35 1.38 16.85
C HIS A 251 3.16 2.85 17.20
N TYR A 252 2.26 3.57 16.51
CA TYR A 252 1.99 4.97 16.80
C TYR A 252 1.45 5.18 18.22
N LEU A 253 0.50 4.33 18.66
CA LEU A 253 -0.05 4.39 20.02
C LEU A 253 1.00 4.06 21.09
N GLN A 254 1.98 3.21 20.78
CA GLN A 254 3.12 2.94 21.68
C GLN A 254 4.04 4.16 21.81
N CYS A 255 4.28 4.88 20.72
CA CYS A 255 5.08 6.11 20.75
C CYS A 255 4.37 7.28 21.43
N PHE A 256 3.04 7.32 21.38
CA PHE A 256 2.22 8.40 21.93
C PHE A 256 1.18 7.85 22.92
N PRO A 257 1.63 7.38 24.11
CA PRO A 257 0.76 6.71 25.08
C PRO A 257 -0.31 7.62 25.70
N GLN A 258 -0.19 8.95 25.54
CA GLN A 258 -1.20 9.91 25.94
C GLN A 258 -2.47 9.88 25.06
N VAL A 259 -2.39 9.28 23.86
CA VAL A 259 -3.53 9.20 22.94
C VAL A 259 -4.58 8.27 23.54
N ASN A 260 -5.75 8.82 23.86
CA ASN A 260 -6.89 8.10 24.42
C ASN A 260 -8.15 8.20 23.54
N ARG A 261 -8.17 9.10 22.55
CA ARG A 261 -9.24 9.26 21.57
C ARG A 261 -8.74 8.96 20.16
N LEU A 262 -9.41 8.05 19.47
CA LEU A 262 -9.14 7.66 18.09
C LEU A 262 -10.34 8.03 17.22
N VAL A 263 -10.09 8.74 16.12
CA VAL A 263 -11.10 9.11 15.14
C VAL A 263 -10.79 8.46 13.80
N LEU A 264 -11.69 7.62 13.30
CA LEU A 264 -11.51 6.87 12.07
C LEU A 264 -12.11 7.63 10.88
N HIS A 265 -11.29 7.91 9.87
CA HIS A 265 -11.66 8.55 8.61
C HIS A 265 -11.35 7.62 7.43
N LEU A 266 -11.68 6.33 7.57
CA LEU A 266 -11.42 5.31 6.55
C LEU A 266 -12.40 5.42 5.37
N ASP A 267 -12.07 4.82 4.24
CA ASP A 267 -12.87 4.95 3.02
C ASP A 267 -14.30 4.43 3.28
N ASN A 268 -15.26 5.11 2.67
CA ASN A 268 -16.66 4.71 2.66
C ASN A 268 -16.91 3.65 1.58
N ASP A 269 -16.09 2.60 1.58
CA ASP A 269 -16.25 1.40 0.77
C ASP A 269 -16.21 0.13 1.64
N GLU A 270 -16.59 -1.02 1.09
CA GLU A 270 -16.66 -2.26 1.86
C GLU A 270 -15.34 -2.56 2.63
N PRO A 271 -14.15 -2.53 2.02
CA PRO A 271 -12.88 -2.67 2.75
C PRO A 271 -12.70 -1.65 3.89
N GLY A 272 -12.91 -0.36 3.66
CA GLY A 272 -12.71 0.69 4.65
C GLY A 272 -13.65 0.55 5.83
N ARG A 273 -14.91 0.21 5.56
CA ARG A 273 -15.93 -0.04 6.58
C ARG A 273 -15.64 -1.28 7.42
N LEU A 274 -15.16 -2.37 6.80
CA LEU A 274 -14.73 -3.57 7.53
C LEU A 274 -13.49 -3.29 8.40
N ALA A 275 -12.54 -2.52 7.89
CA ALA A 275 -11.35 -2.12 8.65
C ALA A 275 -11.72 -1.26 9.87
N ALA A 276 -12.63 -0.29 9.71
CA ALA A 276 -13.11 0.56 10.80
C ALA A 276 -13.78 -0.27 11.90
N ALA A 277 -14.70 -1.17 11.52
CA ALA A 277 -15.37 -2.08 12.46
C ALA A 277 -14.38 -2.99 13.19
N THR A 278 -13.36 -3.49 12.49
CA THR A 278 -12.31 -4.33 13.09
C THR A 278 -11.49 -3.55 14.11
N ILE A 279 -11.03 -2.35 13.77
CA ILE A 279 -10.28 -1.48 14.68
C ILE A 279 -11.12 -1.13 15.91
N GLN A 280 -12.38 -0.77 15.71
CA GLN A 280 -13.29 -0.44 16.80
C GLN A 280 -13.48 -1.63 17.75
N ARG A 281 -13.71 -2.83 17.22
CA ARG A 281 -13.82 -4.07 18.03
C ARG A 281 -12.54 -4.35 18.83
N LEU A 282 -11.37 -4.17 18.23
CA LEU A 282 -10.09 -4.51 18.87
C LEU A 282 -9.65 -3.49 19.93
N LEU A 283 -9.95 -2.20 19.74
CA LEU A 283 -9.37 -1.12 20.54
C LEU A 283 -10.37 -0.38 21.43
N SER A 284 -11.68 -0.59 21.28
CA SER A 284 -12.71 0.03 22.14
C SER A 284 -12.58 -0.27 23.64
N PRO A 285 -11.98 -1.40 24.09
CA PRO A 285 -11.71 -1.59 25.53
C PRO A 285 -10.66 -0.63 26.11
N ALA A 286 -9.79 -0.05 25.26
CA ALA A 286 -8.64 0.75 25.69
C ALA A 286 -8.73 2.24 25.26
N LEU A 287 -9.49 2.55 24.21
CA LEU A 287 -9.57 3.89 23.62
C LEU A 287 -11.02 4.31 23.39
N LEU A 288 -11.28 5.62 23.48
CA LEU A 288 -12.50 6.22 22.98
C LEU A 288 -12.43 6.31 21.46
N ILE A 289 -13.29 5.57 20.76
CA ILE A 289 -13.26 5.49 19.29
C ILE A 289 -14.50 6.17 18.70
N SER A 290 -14.28 7.10 17.77
CA SER A 290 -15.32 7.71 16.94
C SER A 290 -15.09 7.31 15.49
N ASP A 291 -16.11 6.76 14.85
CA ASP A 291 -16.06 6.39 13.44
C ASP A 291 -16.76 7.48 12.60
N GLU A 292 -15.96 8.24 11.85
CA GLU A 292 -16.35 9.43 11.10
C GLU A 292 -15.93 9.27 9.64
N PRO A 293 -16.55 8.36 8.86
CA PRO A 293 -16.23 8.20 7.45
C PRO A 293 -16.53 9.49 6.66
N PRO A 294 -15.95 9.65 5.45
CA PRO A 294 -16.23 10.79 4.59
C PRO A 294 -17.73 11.00 4.38
N LYS A 295 -18.19 12.25 4.54
CA LYS A 295 -19.63 12.58 4.42
C LYS A 295 -20.14 12.53 2.99
N PHE A 296 -19.24 12.73 2.02
CA PHE A 296 -19.54 12.72 0.60
C PHE A 296 -18.44 12.00 -0.18
N GLY A 297 -18.86 11.18 -1.13
CA GLY A 297 -17.94 10.40 -1.97
C GLY A 297 -17.31 9.22 -1.23
N LYS A 298 -16.26 8.66 -1.85
CA LYS A 298 -15.61 7.44 -1.35
C LYS A 298 -14.61 7.73 -0.23
N ASP A 299 -13.73 8.71 -0.43
CA ASP A 299 -12.58 8.99 0.43
C ASP A 299 -12.61 10.46 0.91
N VAL A 300 -11.75 10.83 1.87
CA VAL A 300 -11.72 12.20 2.42
C VAL A 300 -11.34 13.22 1.34
N ASN A 301 -10.55 12.81 0.33
CA ASN A 301 -10.27 13.68 -0.79
C ASN A 301 -11.53 13.97 -1.64
N ASN A 302 -12.41 13.00 -1.84
CA ASN A 302 -13.68 13.21 -2.54
C ASN A 302 -14.55 14.21 -1.78
N GLU A 303 -14.60 14.12 -0.45
CA GLU A 303 -15.30 15.09 0.40
C GLU A 303 -14.72 16.50 0.24
N LEU A 304 -13.39 16.63 0.25
CA LEU A 304 -12.72 17.92 0.03
C LEU A 304 -13.04 18.52 -1.36
N MET A 305 -12.97 17.71 -2.41
CA MET A 305 -13.27 18.16 -3.77
C MET A 305 -14.73 18.62 -3.89
N GLU A 306 -15.65 17.88 -3.28
CA GLU A 306 -17.07 18.26 -3.23
C GLU A 306 -17.30 19.55 -2.42
N PHE A 307 -16.62 19.69 -1.28
CA PHE A 307 -16.67 20.89 -0.45
C PHE A 307 -16.24 22.14 -1.23
N ARG A 308 -15.13 22.05 -1.98
CA ARG A 308 -14.65 23.17 -2.82
C ARG A 308 -15.60 23.48 -3.98
N ARG A 309 -16.12 22.44 -4.64
CA ARG A 309 -17.11 22.58 -5.72
C ARG A 309 -18.34 23.36 -5.26
N ARG A 310 -18.87 23.06 -4.06
CA ARG A 310 -20.03 23.75 -3.48
C ARG A 310 -19.77 25.20 -3.09
N ARG A 311 -18.53 25.57 -2.79
CA ARG A 311 -18.14 26.97 -2.47
C ARG A 311 -17.82 27.81 -3.70
N GLY A 312 -17.93 27.25 -4.91
CA GLY A 312 -17.67 27.98 -6.15
C GLY A 312 -16.19 28.28 -6.40
N GLU A 313 -15.28 27.63 -5.69
CA GLU A 313 -13.84 27.73 -5.95
C GLU A 313 -13.49 26.81 -7.13
N PRO A 314 -13.04 27.33 -8.29
CA PRO A 314 -12.62 26.48 -9.39
C PRO A 314 -11.37 25.70 -8.98
N SER A 315 -11.36 24.39 -9.24
CA SER A 315 -10.13 23.60 -9.25
C SER A 315 -9.22 24.16 -10.34
N ARG A 316 -8.28 25.04 -9.97
CA ARG A 316 -7.26 25.57 -10.87
C ARG A 316 -6.21 24.50 -11.19
#